data_AF-A0A8S1FFF8-F1
#
_entry.id   AF-A0A8S1FFF8-F1
#
_cell.length_a   1.000
_cell.length_b   1.000
_cell.length_c   1.000
_cell.angle_alpha   90.00
_cell.angle_beta   90.00
_cell.angle_gamma   90.00
#
_symmetry.space_group_name_H-M   'P 1'
#
loop_
_entity.id
_entity.type
_entity.pdbx_description
1 polymer ?
#
loop_
_entity_poly.entity_id
_entity_poly.type
_entity_poly.pdbx_seq_one_letter_code
_entity_poly.pdbx_strand_id
1 'polypeptide(L)'
;MTLTDSIIAALTDIRHFFAPLFKSLIELLLQPTEKSVDVKVSLYKTLRLILRAVFENNSAEIAFEAEDWLLDGHATSSSSSDEIVNIVETMAFDIGRHISSNISDLPKHRKATAILLANDLLHEDLKGSKKLAACLSQSGVCRVLCEELLSIEFDWNVIASPSGAAIVTRVEQCAQSHLLTSILTVFTRLASSEQGWTALSELAVTEIIAEMYVFTEPPKEVFLKPETVKIKGTPAYAFANTLDLALHLCKQLCSKAKWKKLTLRILALIQSFGEIFQQLVRAGVACNCLETARAIVYEVSVNDESIIDAIDGDNVLRQLRVSASEGLVSKKPKSAQINANSSFAAPRQLFSTLLPV
;
A
#
# COMPACT_ATOMS: atom_id res chain seq x y z
N MET A 1 3.82 -12.74 -33.09
CA MET A 1 3.23 -12.73 -31.74
C MET A 1 4.36 -12.41 -30.77
N THR A 2 4.28 -11.28 -30.10
CA THR A 2 5.23 -10.94 -29.03
C THR A 2 4.90 -11.76 -27.78
N LEU A 3 5.86 -11.96 -26.87
CA LEU A 3 5.64 -12.68 -25.60
C LEU A 3 4.47 -12.09 -24.81
N THR A 4 4.31 -10.77 -24.86
CA THR A 4 3.19 -10.01 -24.29
C THR A 4 1.84 -10.37 -24.89
N ASP A 5 1.73 -10.54 -26.20
CA ASP A 5 0.46 -10.95 -26.85
C ASP A 5 0.03 -12.35 -26.41
N SER A 6 1.00 -13.26 -26.22
CA SER A 6 0.74 -14.62 -25.76
C SER A 6 0.27 -14.68 -24.30
N ILE A 7 0.79 -13.81 -23.44
CA ILE A 7 0.40 -13.74 -22.03
C ILE A 7 -1.01 -13.16 -21.91
N ILE A 8 -1.31 -12.09 -22.66
CA ILE A 8 -2.65 -11.46 -22.68
C ILE A 8 -3.71 -12.46 -23.19
N ALA A 9 -3.41 -13.22 -24.24
CA ALA A 9 -4.31 -14.25 -24.74
C ALA A 9 -4.57 -15.35 -23.70
N ALA A 10 -3.53 -15.89 -23.07
CA ALA A 10 -3.67 -16.90 -22.02
C ALA A 10 -4.46 -16.40 -20.81
N LEU A 11 -4.24 -15.14 -20.39
CA LEU A 11 -5.01 -14.53 -19.31
C LEU A 11 -6.48 -14.36 -19.67
N THR A 12 -6.77 -13.97 -20.92
CA THR A 12 -8.14 -13.84 -21.43
C THR A 12 -8.87 -15.18 -21.41
N ASP A 13 -8.19 -16.27 -21.81
CA ASP A 13 -8.75 -17.62 -21.78
C ASP A 13 -9.07 -18.08 -20.34
N ILE A 14 -8.15 -17.83 -19.40
CA ILE A 14 -8.34 -18.15 -17.98
C ILE A 14 -9.52 -17.34 -17.41
N ARG A 15 -9.64 -16.06 -17.76
CA ARG A 15 -10.74 -15.19 -17.33
C ARG A 15 -12.09 -15.69 -17.85
N HIS A 16 -12.16 -16.06 -19.13
CA HIS A 16 -13.36 -16.66 -19.73
C HIS A 16 -13.74 -17.99 -19.05
N PHE A 17 -12.75 -18.84 -18.74
CA PHE A 17 -12.98 -20.09 -18.03
C PHE A 17 -13.58 -19.88 -16.62
N PHE A 18 -13.08 -18.92 -15.86
CA PHE A 18 -13.52 -18.67 -14.49
C PHE A 18 -14.80 -17.83 -14.39
N ALA A 19 -15.17 -17.06 -15.40
CA ALA A 19 -16.30 -16.13 -15.35
C ALA A 19 -17.65 -16.79 -14.95
N PRO A 20 -18.06 -17.97 -15.49
CA PRO A 20 -19.30 -18.62 -15.08
C PRO A 20 -19.30 -19.07 -13.60
N LEU A 21 -18.15 -19.56 -13.12
CA LEU A 21 -17.98 -19.97 -11.72
C LEU A 21 -18.02 -18.75 -10.80
N PHE A 22 -17.31 -17.69 -11.17
CA PHE A 22 -17.31 -16.42 -10.44
C PHE A 22 -18.73 -15.85 -10.33
N LYS A 23 -19.46 -15.77 -11.44
CA LYS A 23 -20.86 -15.32 -11.46
C LYS A 23 -21.74 -16.14 -10.51
N SER A 24 -21.67 -17.47 -10.62
CA SER A 24 -22.48 -18.37 -9.78
C SER A 24 -22.19 -18.19 -8.29
N LEU A 25 -20.93 -17.95 -7.93
CA LEU A 25 -20.54 -17.70 -6.54
C LEU A 25 -20.97 -16.31 -6.03
N ILE A 26 -20.97 -15.29 -6.88
CA ILE A 26 -21.53 -13.97 -6.54
C ILE A 26 -23.04 -14.07 -6.35
N GLU A 27 -23.75 -14.75 -7.25
CA GLU A 27 -25.19 -15.00 -7.12
C GLU A 27 -25.49 -15.76 -5.82
N LEU A 28 -24.73 -16.82 -5.52
CA LEU A 28 -24.83 -17.54 -4.26
C LEU A 28 -24.58 -16.62 -3.06
N LEU A 29 -23.56 -15.76 -3.12
CA LEU A 29 -23.24 -14.80 -2.06
C LEU A 29 -24.44 -13.88 -1.79
N LEU A 30 -25.04 -13.35 -2.85
CA LEU A 30 -26.16 -12.40 -2.81
C LEU A 30 -27.52 -13.03 -2.47
N GLN A 31 -27.64 -14.36 -2.45
CA GLN A 31 -28.88 -15.00 -2.04
C GLN A 31 -29.34 -14.50 -0.66
N PRO A 32 -30.65 -14.21 -0.50
CA PRO A 32 -31.21 -13.60 0.72
C PRO A 32 -31.24 -14.56 1.93
N THR A 33 -30.83 -15.81 1.74
CA THR A 33 -30.70 -16.79 2.82
C THR A 33 -29.62 -16.37 3.81
N GLU A 34 -29.96 -16.42 5.10
CA GLU A 34 -29.00 -16.14 6.16
C GLU A 34 -27.97 -17.28 6.22
N LYS A 35 -26.76 -16.96 5.75
CA LYS A 35 -25.62 -17.88 5.78
C LYS A 35 -24.88 -17.69 7.10
N SER A 36 -24.38 -18.78 7.68
CA SER A 36 -23.50 -18.70 8.85
C SER A 36 -22.23 -17.90 8.52
N VAL A 37 -21.60 -17.31 9.54
CA VAL A 37 -20.36 -16.53 9.38
C VAL A 37 -19.28 -17.35 8.68
N ASP A 38 -19.09 -18.63 9.03
CA ASP A 38 -18.07 -19.48 8.42
C ASP A 38 -18.34 -19.78 6.93
N VAL A 39 -19.61 -19.93 6.54
CA VAL A 39 -19.98 -20.09 5.14
C VAL A 39 -19.70 -18.81 4.37
N LYS A 40 -20.06 -17.64 4.91
CA LYS A 40 -19.77 -16.33 4.28
C LYS A 40 -18.26 -16.15 4.09
N VAL A 41 -17.47 -16.38 5.15
CA VAL A 41 -16.00 -16.27 5.12
C VAL A 41 -15.40 -17.24 4.10
N SER A 42 -15.92 -18.46 4.00
CA SER A 42 -15.46 -19.44 3.01
C SER A 42 -15.75 -18.97 1.59
N LEU A 43 -16.96 -18.48 1.33
CA LEU A 43 -17.32 -17.90 0.02
C LEU A 43 -16.42 -16.72 -0.35
N TYR A 44 -16.14 -15.82 0.60
CA TYR A 44 -15.23 -14.70 0.37
C TYR A 44 -13.83 -15.17 0.00
N LYS A 45 -13.28 -16.16 0.72
CA LYS A 45 -11.98 -16.74 0.39
C LYS A 45 -11.96 -17.37 -1.00
N THR A 46 -12.99 -18.13 -1.37
CA THR A 46 -13.08 -18.76 -2.70
C THR A 46 -13.18 -17.73 -3.81
N LEU A 47 -14.02 -16.70 -3.66
CA LEU A 47 -14.13 -15.60 -4.63
C LEU A 47 -12.80 -14.88 -4.81
N ARG A 48 -12.10 -14.61 -3.71
CA ARG A 48 -10.75 -14.00 -3.76
C ARG A 48 -9.73 -14.88 -4.46
N LEU A 49 -9.75 -16.19 -4.23
CA LEU A 49 -8.86 -17.13 -4.92
C LEU A 49 -9.08 -17.08 -6.44
N ILE A 50 -10.34 -17.06 -6.88
CA ILE A 50 -10.68 -16.95 -8.30
C ILE A 50 -10.21 -15.61 -8.85
N LEU A 51 -10.55 -14.49 -8.21
CA LEU A 51 -10.16 -13.15 -8.66
C LEU A 51 -8.64 -13.03 -8.75
N ARG A 52 -7.91 -13.51 -7.74
CA ARG A 52 -6.45 -13.49 -7.76
C ARG A 52 -5.90 -14.34 -8.90
N ALA A 53 -6.39 -15.56 -9.11
CA ALA A 53 -5.93 -16.43 -10.19
C ALA A 53 -6.06 -15.78 -11.59
N VAL A 54 -6.90 -14.76 -11.75
CA VAL A 54 -7.15 -14.07 -13.01
C VAL A 54 -6.55 -12.66 -13.11
N PHE A 55 -5.71 -12.24 -12.15
CA PHE A 55 -5.02 -10.94 -12.20
C PHE A 55 -3.80 -10.98 -13.12
N GLU A 56 -3.55 -9.85 -13.80
CA GLU A 56 -2.52 -9.68 -14.84
C GLU A 56 -1.09 -9.96 -14.35
N ASN A 57 -0.81 -9.74 -13.06
CA ASN A 57 0.52 -9.88 -12.45
C ASN A 57 0.70 -11.15 -11.60
N ASN A 58 -0.23 -12.10 -11.68
CA ASN A 58 -0.15 -13.31 -10.87
C ASN A 58 0.76 -14.36 -11.52
N SER A 59 2.06 -14.33 -11.22
CA SER A 59 2.82 -15.58 -11.28
C SER A 59 2.34 -16.46 -10.12
N ALA A 60 2.12 -17.76 -10.38
CA ALA A 60 1.56 -18.69 -9.41
C ALA A 60 2.37 -18.82 -8.09
N GLU A 61 3.58 -18.25 -8.03
CA GLU A 61 4.45 -18.22 -6.86
C GLU A 61 4.20 -17.01 -5.94
N ILE A 62 3.44 -16.00 -6.40
CA ILE A 62 3.35 -14.68 -5.75
C ILE A 62 2.08 -14.48 -4.89
N ALA A 63 1.11 -15.40 -4.96
CA ALA A 63 -0.16 -15.29 -4.24
C ALA A 63 -0.03 -15.22 -2.70
N PHE A 64 1.12 -15.65 -2.15
CA PHE A 64 1.43 -15.61 -0.72
C PHE A 64 2.42 -14.51 -0.31
N GLU A 65 3.14 -13.87 -1.23
CA GLU A 65 4.30 -13.03 -0.86
C GLU A 65 4.34 -11.60 -1.43
N ALA A 66 3.52 -11.18 -2.38
CA ALA A 66 3.67 -9.82 -2.91
C ALA A 66 2.69 -8.81 -2.33
N GLU A 67 3.30 -7.83 -1.65
CA GLU A 67 2.74 -6.53 -1.31
C GLU A 67 2.75 -5.58 -2.53
N ASP A 68 3.61 -5.82 -3.54
CA ASP A 68 3.78 -4.92 -4.70
C ASP A 68 2.52 -4.85 -5.60
N TRP A 69 1.84 -5.96 -5.89
CA TRP A 69 0.62 -5.94 -6.73
C TRP A 69 -0.63 -5.47 -5.97
N LEU A 70 -0.60 -5.47 -4.63
CA LEU A 70 -1.66 -4.88 -3.81
C LEU A 70 -1.85 -3.39 -4.15
N LEU A 71 -0.80 -2.77 -4.71
CA LEU A 71 -0.64 -1.34 -4.94
C LEU A 71 -0.51 -0.96 -6.42
N ASP A 72 -0.48 -1.95 -7.33
CA ASP A 72 -0.52 -1.73 -8.77
C ASP A 72 -1.88 -1.14 -9.19
N GLY A 73 -1.98 0.17 -9.04
CA GLY A 73 -3.12 1.02 -9.37
C GLY A 73 -3.24 1.34 -10.86
N HIS A 74 -2.50 0.66 -11.73
CA HIS A 74 -2.64 0.80 -13.18
C HIS A 74 -3.34 -0.42 -13.74
N ALA A 75 -4.64 -0.49 -13.49
CA ALA A 75 -5.50 -1.38 -14.24
C ALA A 75 -5.40 -0.97 -15.72
N THR A 76 -4.74 -1.80 -16.53
CA THR A 76 -4.70 -1.58 -17.96
C THR A 76 -6.13 -1.58 -18.47
N SER A 77 -6.48 -0.63 -19.35
CA SER A 77 -7.85 -0.47 -19.84
C SER A 77 -8.34 -1.80 -20.42
N SER A 78 -9.27 -2.47 -19.72
CA SER A 78 -9.80 -3.75 -20.18
C SER A 78 -10.62 -3.54 -21.44
N SER A 79 -10.52 -4.48 -22.39
CA SER A 79 -11.47 -4.53 -23.50
C SER A 79 -12.89 -4.71 -22.95
N SER A 80 -13.89 -4.13 -23.61
CA SER A 80 -15.31 -4.28 -23.28
C SER A 80 -15.82 -5.74 -23.32
N SER A 81 -14.96 -6.69 -23.69
CA SER A 81 -15.22 -8.13 -23.76
C SER A 81 -14.87 -8.89 -22.49
N ASP A 82 -14.34 -8.24 -21.44
CA ASP A 82 -13.97 -8.93 -20.20
C ASP A 82 -15.20 -9.30 -19.36
N GLU A 83 -15.52 -10.59 -19.30
CA GLU A 83 -16.71 -11.10 -18.63
C GLU A 83 -16.68 -10.89 -17.11
N ILE A 84 -15.51 -10.97 -16.47
CA ILE A 84 -15.40 -10.77 -15.01
C ILE A 84 -15.66 -9.31 -14.66
N VAL A 85 -15.06 -8.38 -15.42
CA VAL A 85 -15.34 -6.93 -15.26
C VAL A 85 -16.82 -6.65 -15.49
N ASN A 86 -17.42 -7.24 -16.52
CA ASN A 86 -18.84 -7.08 -16.83
C ASN A 86 -19.76 -7.63 -15.71
N ILE A 87 -19.41 -8.75 -15.09
CA ILE A 87 -20.14 -9.30 -13.93
C ILE A 87 -20.07 -8.32 -12.75
N VAL A 88 -18.86 -7.84 -12.41
CA VAL A 88 -18.67 -6.87 -11.32
C VAL A 88 -19.45 -5.59 -11.58
N GLU A 89 -19.40 -5.06 -12.80
CA GLU A 89 -20.14 -3.86 -13.19
C GLU A 89 -21.66 -4.05 -13.08
N THR A 90 -22.18 -5.16 -13.59
CA THR A 90 -23.63 -5.43 -13.62
C THR A 90 -24.18 -5.61 -12.21
N MET A 91 -23.42 -6.26 -11.34
CA MET A 91 -23.84 -6.62 -9.97
C MET A 91 -23.30 -5.65 -8.90
N ALA A 92 -22.63 -4.57 -9.31
CA ALA A 92 -21.88 -3.68 -8.44
C ALA A 92 -22.68 -3.16 -7.23
N PHE A 93 -23.94 -2.77 -7.47
CA PHE A 93 -24.79 -2.22 -6.41
C PHE A 93 -25.16 -3.29 -5.36
N ASP A 94 -25.57 -4.47 -5.80
CA ASP A 94 -25.95 -5.57 -4.90
C ASP A 94 -24.74 -6.11 -4.13
N ILE A 95 -23.61 -6.26 -4.82
CA ILE A 95 -22.31 -6.60 -4.22
C ILE A 95 -21.94 -5.55 -3.17
N GLY A 96 -21.96 -4.27 -3.53
CA GLY A 96 -21.57 -3.16 -2.66
C GLY A 96 -22.42 -3.09 -1.39
N ARG A 97 -23.74 -3.22 -1.54
CA ARG A 97 -24.68 -3.26 -0.40
C ARG A 97 -24.43 -4.48 0.49
N HIS A 98 -24.29 -5.67 -0.10
CA HIS A 98 -24.06 -6.90 0.64
C HIS A 98 -22.75 -6.84 1.43
N ILE A 99 -21.65 -6.47 0.77
CA ILE A 99 -20.33 -6.38 1.40
C ILE A 99 -20.31 -5.31 2.50
N SER A 100 -20.90 -4.14 2.26
CA SER A 100 -20.94 -3.06 3.26
C SER A 100 -21.68 -3.48 4.54
N SER A 101 -22.83 -4.16 4.41
CA SER A 101 -23.55 -4.71 5.57
C SER A 101 -22.67 -5.72 6.30
N ASN A 102 -22.10 -6.69 5.60
CA ASN A 102 -21.30 -7.73 6.24
C ASN A 102 -20.02 -7.19 6.89
N ILE A 103 -19.35 -6.18 6.32
CA ILE A 103 -18.19 -5.54 6.97
C ILE A 103 -18.60 -4.90 8.30
N SER A 104 -19.81 -4.36 8.38
CA SER A 104 -20.35 -3.77 9.61
C SER A 104 -20.68 -4.85 10.64
N ASP A 105 -21.33 -5.94 10.19
CA ASP A 105 -21.92 -6.97 11.06
C ASP A 105 -20.94 -8.08 11.49
N LEU A 106 -19.90 -8.36 10.70
CA LEU A 106 -18.99 -9.47 10.99
C LEU A 106 -18.17 -9.23 12.27
N PRO A 107 -17.83 -10.30 13.03
CA PRO A 107 -16.87 -10.18 14.13
C PRO A 107 -15.52 -9.62 13.65
N LYS A 108 -14.86 -8.78 14.45
CA LYS A 108 -13.60 -8.10 14.12
C LYS A 108 -12.54 -9.04 13.51
N HIS A 109 -12.34 -10.22 14.12
CA HIS A 109 -11.39 -11.23 13.67
C HIS A 109 -11.73 -11.90 12.31
N ARG A 110 -12.93 -11.66 11.76
CA ARG A 110 -13.36 -12.15 10.43
C ARG A 110 -13.52 -11.05 9.38
N LYS A 111 -13.63 -9.77 9.79
CA LYS A 111 -13.85 -8.61 8.88
C LYS A 111 -12.81 -8.51 7.77
N ALA A 112 -11.53 -8.79 8.08
CA ALA A 112 -10.42 -8.73 7.13
C ALA A 112 -10.70 -9.50 5.81
N THR A 113 -11.38 -10.65 5.87
CA THR A 113 -11.66 -11.43 4.66
C THR A 113 -12.66 -10.73 3.74
N ALA A 114 -13.71 -10.12 4.31
CA ALA A 114 -14.71 -9.37 3.54
C ALA A 114 -14.11 -8.09 2.96
N ILE A 115 -13.26 -7.40 3.72
CA ILE A 115 -12.55 -6.19 3.28
C ILE A 115 -11.62 -6.51 2.11
N LEU A 116 -10.86 -7.61 2.21
CA LEU A 116 -9.97 -8.01 1.12
C LEU A 116 -10.73 -8.49 -0.12
N LEU A 117 -11.92 -9.07 0.02
CA LEU A 117 -12.77 -9.35 -1.13
C LEU A 117 -13.23 -8.04 -1.78
N ALA A 118 -13.65 -7.06 -0.99
CA ALA A 118 -14.01 -5.74 -1.50
C ALA A 118 -12.84 -5.12 -2.29
N ASN A 119 -11.62 -5.24 -1.77
CA ASN A 119 -10.40 -4.80 -2.45
C ASN A 119 -10.14 -5.54 -3.78
N ASP A 120 -10.30 -6.86 -3.80
CA ASP A 120 -10.08 -7.67 -4.99
C ASP A 120 -11.18 -7.37 -6.05
N LEU A 121 -12.42 -7.08 -5.63
CA LEU A 121 -13.50 -6.63 -6.52
C LEU A 121 -13.31 -5.20 -7.04
N LEU A 122 -12.79 -4.30 -6.20
CA LEU A 122 -12.46 -2.93 -6.60
C LEU A 122 -11.37 -2.92 -7.69
N HIS A 123 -10.46 -3.90 -7.69
CA HIS A 123 -9.47 -4.01 -8.76
C HIS A 123 -10.13 -4.20 -10.13
N GLU A 124 -11.16 -5.05 -10.21
CA GLU A 124 -11.93 -5.27 -11.44
C GLU A 124 -12.86 -4.09 -11.74
N ASP A 125 -13.52 -3.52 -10.73
CA ASP A 125 -14.41 -2.36 -10.89
C ASP A 125 -13.69 -1.12 -11.45
N LEU A 126 -12.41 -0.92 -11.07
CA LEU A 126 -11.58 0.19 -11.56
C LEU A 126 -11.23 0.11 -13.05
N LYS A 127 -11.28 -1.09 -13.64
CA LYS A 127 -11.13 -1.32 -15.10
C LYS A 127 -12.38 -0.93 -15.88
N GLY A 128 -13.54 -0.97 -15.23
CA GLY A 128 -14.86 -0.68 -15.81
C GLY A 128 -15.48 0.61 -15.28
N SER A 129 -16.77 0.53 -14.95
CA SER A 129 -17.63 1.68 -14.60
C SER A 129 -17.42 2.31 -13.23
N LYS A 130 -16.62 1.72 -12.33
CA LYS A 130 -16.36 2.25 -10.98
C LYS A 130 -17.61 2.37 -10.09
N LYS A 131 -18.66 1.59 -10.40
CA LYS A 131 -19.95 1.62 -9.69
C LYS A 131 -19.82 1.04 -8.29
N LEU A 132 -18.99 0.01 -8.10
CA LEU A 132 -18.77 -0.58 -6.79
C LEU A 132 -18.05 0.41 -5.88
N ALA A 133 -17.01 1.08 -6.37
CA ALA A 133 -16.31 2.13 -5.66
C ALA A 133 -17.26 3.25 -5.20
N ALA A 134 -18.15 3.71 -6.09
CA ALA A 134 -19.18 4.69 -5.74
C ALA A 134 -20.14 4.18 -4.66
N CYS A 135 -20.60 2.93 -4.76
CA CYS A 135 -21.49 2.32 -3.77
C CYS A 135 -20.85 2.22 -2.38
N LEU A 136 -19.62 1.71 -2.30
CA LEU A 136 -18.87 1.62 -1.03
C LEU A 136 -18.61 3.00 -0.42
N SER A 137 -18.30 3.99 -1.25
CA SER A 137 -18.06 5.36 -0.77
C SER A 137 -19.30 5.99 -0.11
N GLN A 138 -20.50 5.57 -0.52
CA GLN A 138 -21.78 6.10 -0.03
C GLN A 138 -22.43 5.25 1.08
N SER A 139 -21.95 4.03 1.32
CA SER A 139 -22.58 3.07 2.24
C SER A 139 -22.26 3.31 3.72
N GLY A 140 -21.34 4.23 4.02
CA GLY A 140 -20.82 4.46 5.37
C GLY A 140 -19.71 3.49 5.79
N VAL A 141 -19.35 2.50 4.94
CA VAL A 141 -18.32 1.51 5.28
C VAL A 141 -16.96 2.16 5.54
N CYS A 142 -16.60 3.24 4.84
CA CYS A 142 -15.33 3.94 5.08
C CYS A 142 -15.24 4.49 6.51
N ARG A 143 -16.36 4.99 7.05
CA ARG A 143 -16.44 5.47 8.44
C ARG A 143 -16.28 4.31 9.41
N VAL A 144 -16.99 3.20 9.19
CA VAL A 144 -16.86 1.98 10.01
C VAL A 144 -15.40 1.51 10.02
N LEU A 145 -14.73 1.51 8.87
CA LEU A 145 -13.32 1.11 8.80
C LEU A 145 -12.39 2.10 9.50
N CYS A 146 -12.68 3.39 9.51
CA CYS A 146 -11.93 4.38 10.31
C CYS A 146 -12.09 4.14 11.81
N GLU A 147 -13.31 3.82 12.26
CA GLU A 147 -13.59 3.45 13.65
C GLU A 147 -12.85 2.14 14.03
N GLU A 148 -12.77 1.18 13.11
CA GLU A 148 -11.95 -0.02 13.32
C GLU A 148 -10.46 0.32 13.46
N LEU A 149 -9.89 1.18 12.61
CA LEU A 149 -8.49 1.62 12.70
C LEU A 149 -8.16 2.18 14.09
N LEU A 150 -9.02 3.06 14.62
CA LEU A 150 -8.84 3.65 15.96
C LEU A 150 -8.85 2.61 17.08
N SER A 151 -9.48 1.45 16.86
CA SER A 151 -9.56 0.36 17.84
C SER A 151 -8.47 -0.70 17.71
N ILE A 152 -7.55 -0.56 16.74
CA ILE A 152 -6.49 -1.55 16.50
C ILE A 152 -5.33 -1.30 17.47
N GLU A 153 -5.01 -2.33 18.24
CA GLU A 153 -3.91 -2.35 19.19
C GLU A 153 -3.26 -3.73 19.20
N PHE A 154 -1.95 -3.76 18.94
CA PHE A 154 -1.14 -4.98 18.98
C PHE A 154 0.34 -4.63 19.20
N ASP A 155 1.14 -5.64 19.57
CA ASP A 155 2.59 -5.53 19.70
C ASP A 155 3.29 -6.19 18.49
N TRP A 156 4.16 -5.43 17.82
CA TRP A 156 4.98 -5.89 16.69
C TRP A 156 5.82 -7.12 17.02
N ASN A 157 6.26 -7.26 18.28
CA ASN A 157 7.06 -8.39 18.73
C ASN A 157 6.25 -9.68 18.78
N VAL A 158 4.97 -9.60 19.15
CA VAL A 158 4.06 -10.75 19.24
C VAL A 158 3.68 -11.26 17.85
N ILE A 159 3.54 -10.34 16.87
CA ILE A 159 3.21 -10.71 15.50
C ILE A 159 4.42 -11.32 14.78
N ALA A 160 5.61 -10.76 14.98
CA ALA A 160 6.82 -11.21 14.31
C ALA A 160 7.42 -12.48 14.94
N SER A 161 7.34 -12.66 16.27
CA SER A 161 7.94 -13.82 16.95
C SER A 161 6.91 -14.94 17.19
N PRO A 162 7.25 -16.20 16.86
CA PRO A 162 6.43 -17.35 17.25
C PRO A 162 6.59 -17.78 18.71
N SER A 163 7.52 -17.21 19.46
CA SER A 163 7.87 -17.65 20.81
C SER A 163 7.54 -16.59 21.88
N GLY A 164 6.85 -17.01 22.95
CA GLY A 164 6.72 -16.25 24.20
C GLY A 164 5.32 -15.74 24.54
N ALA A 165 4.42 -15.57 23.58
CA ALA A 165 3.03 -15.18 23.84
C ALA A 165 2.11 -16.39 23.98
N ALA A 166 1.08 -16.28 24.83
CA ALA A 166 -0.01 -17.25 24.85
C ALA A 166 -0.67 -17.33 23.46
N ILE A 167 -0.96 -18.55 22.97
CA ILE A 167 -1.47 -18.78 21.61
C ILE A 167 -2.72 -17.94 21.31
N VAL A 168 -3.63 -17.81 22.29
CA VAL A 168 -4.88 -17.04 22.13
C VAL A 168 -4.60 -15.55 21.90
N THR A 169 -3.78 -14.93 22.75
CA THR A 169 -3.39 -13.52 22.62
C THR A 169 -2.70 -13.25 21.29
N ARG A 170 -1.85 -14.19 20.84
CA ARG A 170 -1.18 -14.06 19.54
C ARG A 170 -2.16 -14.09 18.37
N VAL A 171 -3.11 -15.03 18.37
CA VAL A 171 -4.13 -15.13 17.30
C VAL A 171 -4.94 -13.84 17.20
N GLU A 172 -5.33 -13.26 18.33
CA GLU A 172 -6.06 -11.98 18.37
C GLU A 172 -5.22 -10.83 17.79
N GLN A 173 -3.96 -10.70 18.20
CA GLN A 173 -3.07 -9.65 17.69
C GLN A 173 -2.76 -9.82 16.20
N CYS A 174 -2.55 -11.04 15.73
CA CYS A 174 -2.41 -11.33 14.30
C CYS A 174 -3.69 -10.95 13.52
N ALA A 175 -4.87 -11.24 14.07
CA ALA A 175 -6.13 -10.85 13.43
C ALA A 175 -6.28 -9.33 13.33
N GLN A 176 -5.84 -8.57 14.34
CA GLN A 176 -5.82 -7.10 14.30
C GLN A 176 -4.82 -6.55 13.28
N SER A 177 -3.61 -7.13 13.19
CA SER A 177 -2.63 -6.78 12.16
C SER A 177 -3.14 -7.05 10.74
N HIS A 178 -3.80 -8.20 10.53
CA HIS A 178 -4.47 -8.50 9.27
C HIS A 178 -5.61 -7.53 8.97
N LEU A 179 -6.36 -7.08 9.98
CA LEU A 179 -7.40 -6.08 9.79
C LEU A 179 -6.82 -4.73 9.35
N LEU A 180 -5.76 -4.26 10.02
CA LEU A 180 -5.05 -3.02 9.66
C LEU A 180 -4.60 -3.04 8.20
N THR A 181 -3.84 -4.06 7.82
CA THR A 181 -3.32 -4.22 6.46
C THR A 181 -4.45 -4.31 5.44
N SER A 182 -5.54 -5.03 5.75
CA SER A 182 -6.73 -5.09 4.89
C SER A 182 -7.38 -3.72 4.68
N ILE A 183 -7.51 -2.92 5.73
CA ILE A 183 -8.12 -1.59 5.67
C ILE A 183 -7.25 -0.64 4.84
N LEU A 184 -5.96 -0.56 5.13
CA LEU A 184 -5.05 0.30 4.38
C LEU A 184 -5.03 -0.07 2.88
N THR A 185 -5.08 -1.37 2.58
CA THR A 185 -5.15 -1.85 1.19
C THR A 185 -6.42 -1.39 0.49
N VAL A 186 -7.59 -1.65 1.09
CA VAL A 186 -8.87 -1.29 0.45
C VAL A 186 -9.01 0.22 0.31
N PHE A 187 -8.54 1.00 1.29
CA PHE A 187 -8.53 2.46 1.22
C PHE A 187 -7.63 2.94 0.09
N THR A 188 -6.43 2.37 -0.05
CA THR A 188 -5.51 2.74 -1.11
C THR A 188 -6.14 2.53 -2.49
N ARG A 189 -6.80 1.38 -2.69
CA ARG A 189 -7.48 1.08 -3.95
C ARG A 189 -8.73 1.93 -4.17
N LEU A 190 -9.50 2.18 -3.13
CA LEU A 190 -10.70 3.02 -3.19
C LEU A 190 -10.34 4.46 -3.56
N ALA A 191 -9.22 4.99 -3.04
CA ALA A 191 -8.69 6.32 -3.35
C ALA A 191 -8.32 6.48 -4.85
N SER A 192 -8.14 5.40 -5.60
CA SER A 192 -7.94 5.46 -7.06
C SER A 192 -9.20 5.90 -7.82
N SER A 193 -10.38 5.81 -7.21
CA SER A 193 -11.64 6.35 -7.76
C SER A 193 -11.90 7.78 -7.24
N GLU A 194 -12.61 8.62 -8.00
CA GLU A 194 -12.94 9.99 -7.56
C GLU A 194 -13.86 10.01 -6.34
N GLN A 195 -14.86 9.11 -6.32
CA GLN A 195 -15.82 8.99 -5.23
C GLN A 195 -15.12 8.49 -3.96
N GLY A 196 -14.26 7.49 -4.09
CA GLY A 196 -13.48 6.94 -3.00
C GLY A 196 -12.47 7.93 -2.44
N TRP A 197 -11.75 8.64 -3.31
CA TRP A 197 -10.87 9.74 -2.91
C TRP A 197 -11.62 10.80 -2.11
N THR A 198 -12.79 11.22 -2.60
CA THR A 198 -13.62 12.24 -1.92
C THR A 198 -14.02 11.76 -0.53
N ALA A 199 -14.57 10.54 -0.42
CA ALA A 199 -14.98 9.97 0.85
C ALA A 199 -13.82 9.87 1.86
N LEU A 200 -12.65 9.41 1.44
CA LEU A 200 -11.49 9.27 2.32
C LEU A 200 -10.88 10.63 2.70
N SER A 201 -10.92 11.61 1.81
CA SER A 201 -10.41 12.97 2.08
C SER A 201 -11.18 13.69 3.21
N GLU A 202 -12.46 13.33 3.40
CA GLU A 202 -13.35 13.92 4.40
C GLU A 202 -13.27 13.21 5.77
N LEU A 203 -12.71 12.00 5.82
CA LEU A 203 -12.68 11.15 7.02
C LEU A 203 -11.40 11.27 7.86
N ALA A 204 -10.56 12.28 7.61
CA ALA A 204 -9.31 12.52 8.35
C ALA A 204 -8.41 11.27 8.47
N VAL A 205 -8.39 10.44 7.42
CA VAL A 205 -7.71 9.13 7.45
C VAL A 205 -6.22 9.27 7.72
N THR A 206 -5.59 10.33 7.21
CA THR A 206 -4.18 10.65 7.46
C THR A 206 -3.92 10.96 8.93
N GLU A 207 -4.78 11.74 9.58
CA GLU A 207 -4.66 12.08 10.98
C GLU A 207 -4.89 10.85 11.87
N ILE A 208 -5.90 10.03 11.55
CA ILE A 208 -6.14 8.76 12.23
C ILE A 208 -4.88 7.89 12.21
N ILE A 209 -4.29 7.69 11.02
CA ILE A 209 -3.08 6.87 10.85
C ILE A 209 -1.90 7.41 11.67
N ALA A 210 -1.69 8.74 11.68
CA ALA A 210 -0.61 9.36 12.42
C ALA A 210 -0.73 9.16 13.95
N GLU A 211 -1.96 9.00 14.46
CA GLU A 211 -2.25 8.83 15.89
C GLU A 211 -2.43 7.37 16.33
N MET A 212 -2.38 6.40 15.40
CA MET A 212 -2.56 4.99 15.78
C MET A 212 -1.41 4.49 16.66
N TYR A 213 -1.75 3.81 17.76
CA TYR A 213 -0.79 3.20 18.69
C TYR A 213 0.31 2.39 17.98
N VAL A 214 -0.08 1.59 16.99
CA VAL A 214 0.85 0.72 16.24
C VAL A 214 1.92 1.49 15.46
N PHE A 215 1.68 2.77 15.13
CA PHE A 215 2.65 3.63 14.45
C PHE A 215 3.36 4.59 15.40
N THR A 216 2.72 5.00 16.50
CA THR A 216 3.34 5.84 17.53
C THR A 216 4.29 5.05 18.43
N GLU A 217 4.13 3.72 18.53
CA GLU A 217 5.01 2.81 19.25
C GLU A 217 5.75 1.84 18.29
N PRO A 218 6.70 2.35 17.49
CA PRO A 218 7.51 1.52 16.59
C PRO A 218 8.37 0.51 17.36
N PRO A 219 8.67 -0.67 16.78
CA PRO A 219 9.55 -1.65 17.41
C PRO A 219 10.96 -1.10 17.57
N LYS A 220 11.58 -1.37 18.73
CA LYS A 220 12.91 -0.86 19.10
C LYS A 220 13.99 -1.21 18.08
N GLU A 221 13.84 -2.35 17.40
CA GLU A 221 14.72 -2.83 16.34
C GLU A 221 14.88 -1.82 15.21
N VAL A 222 13.86 -1.02 14.89
CA VAL A 222 13.95 0.04 13.87
C VAL A 222 15.03 1.07 14.22
N PHE A 223 15.26 1.32 15.51
CA PHE A 223 16.27 2.25 15.98
C PHE A 223 17.61 1.58 16.28
N LEU A 224 17.58 0.43 16.96
CA LEU A 224 18.78 -0.23 17.45
C LEU A 224 19.48 -1.08 16.38
N LYS A 225 18.71 -1.64 15.44
CA LYS A 225 19.18 -2.52 14.36
C LYS A 225 18.43 -2.21 13.04
N PRO A 226 18.59 -0.99 12.49
CA PRO A 226 17.77 -0.52 11.37
C PRO A 226 17.83 -1.41 10.13
N GLU A 227 18.91 -2.17 9.93
CA GLU A 227 19.07 -3.14 8.85
C GLU A 227 18.03 -4.27 8.88
N THR A 228 17.44 -4.55 10.04
CA THR A 228 16.45 -5.63 10.23
C THR A 228 15.12 -5.33 9.53
N VAL A 229 14.83 -4.07 9.14
CA VAL A 229 13.66 -3.73 8.31
C VAL A 229 13.64 -4.45 6.96
N LYS A 230 14.76 -5.07 6.53
CA LYS A 230 14.86 -5.87 5.30
C LYS A 230 14.69 -7.37 5.54
N ILE A 231 14.64 -7.81 6.79
CA ILE A 231 14.69 -9.21 7.16
C ILE A 231 13.28 -9.69 7.49
N LYS A 232 12.69 -10.48 6.58
CA LYS A 232 11.36 -11.09 6.76
C LYS A 232 11.26 -11.79 8.12
N GLY A 233 10.12 -11.61 8.79
CA GLY A 233 9.85 -12.22 10.10
C GLY A 233 10.40 -11.46 11.30
N THR A 234 11.03 -10.29 11.10
CA THR A 234 11.39 -9.39 12.22
C THR A 234 10.28 -8.37 12.51
N PRO A 235 10.19 -7.84 13.75
CA PRO A 235 9.25 -6.77 14.08
C PRO A 235 9.46 -5.53 13.21
N ALA A 236 10.72 -5.14 12.99
CA ALA A 236 11.10 -4.00 12.16
C ALA A 236 10.64 -4.14 10.71
N TYR A 237 10.74 -5.35 10.13
CA TYR A 237 10.24 -5.63 8.79
C TYR A 237 8.71 -5.50 8.70
N ALA A 238 7.98 -6.12 9.63
CA ALA A 238 6.52 -6.06 9.66
C ALA A 238 6.00 -4.62 9.82
N PHE A 239 6.65 -3.85 10.69
CA PHE A 239 6.38 -2.42 10.87
C PHE A 239 6.64 -1.63 9.59
N ALA A 240 7.83 -1.78 9.00
CA ALA A 240 8.23 -1.01 7.82
C ALA A 240 7.31 -1.27 6.61
N ASN A 241 6.89 -2.52 6.40
CA ASN A 241 5.94 -2.87 5.33
C ASN A 241 4.55 -2.30 5.58
N THR A 242 4.07 -2.35 6.82
CA THR A 242 2.76 -1.77 7.15
C THR A 242 2.77 -0.25 7.03
N LEU A 243 3.89 0.40 7.39
CA LEU A 243 4.10 1.83 7.18
C LEU A 243 4.17 2.18 5.69
N ASP A 244 4.84 1.37 4.88
CA ASP A 244 4.87 1.55 3.42
C ASP A 244 3.46 1.52 2.83
N LEU A 245 2.62 0.58 3.26
CA LEU A 245 1.23 0.50 2.83
C LEU A 245 0.41 1.77 3.19
N ALA A 246 0.64 2.34 4.38
CA ALA A 246 0.03 3.61 4.78
C ALA A 246 0.52 4.80 3.94
N LEU A 247 1.81 4.81 3.58
CA LEU A 247 2.38 5.82 2.67
C LEU A 247 1.83 5.66 1.26
N HIS A 248 1.57 4.44 0.79
CA HIS A 248 0.93 4.21 -0.49
C HIS A 248 -0.50 4.75 -0.56
N LEU A 249 -1.27 4.66 0.52
CA LEU A 249 -2.55 5.37 0.64
C LEU A 249 -2.34 6.88 0.45
N CYS A 250 -1.36 7.47 1.14
CA CYS A 250 -1.04 8.90 1.01
C CYS A 250 -0.65 9.26 -0.43
N LYS A 251 0.16 8.43 -1.08
CA LYS A 251 0.52 8.59 -2.50
C LYS A 251 -0.70 8.57 -3.40
N GLN A 252 -1.67 7.66 -3.17
CA GLN A 252 -2.91 7.66 -3.95
C GLN A 252 -3.80 8.87 -3.66
N LEU A 253 -3.81 9.37 -2.42
CA LEU A 253 -4.48 10.64 -2.12
C LEU A 253 -3.81 11.84 -2.82
N CYS A 254 -2.51 11.75 -3.11
CA CYS A 254 -1.78 12.74 -3.91
C CYS A 254 -2.02 12.66 -5.44
N SER A 255 -2.60 11.57 -5.96
CA SER A 255 -2.67 11.35 -7.43
C SER A 255 -3.88 12.02 -8.12
N LYS A 256 -4.79 12.65 -7.35
CA LYS A 256 -6.06 13.21 -7.87
C LYS A 256 -6.07 14.72 -7.98
N ALA A 257 -6.84 15.29 -8.91
CA ALA A 257 -6.82 16.71 -9.25
C ALA A 257 -6.98 17.70 -8.06
N LYS A 258 -7.59 17.28 -6.95
CA LYS A 258 -7.79 18.10 -5.74
C LYS A 258 -6.80 17.79 -4.61
N TRP A 259 -5.71 17.06 -4.90
CA TRP A 259 -4.72 16.61 -3.94
C TRP A 259 -4.13 17.72 -3.07
N LYS A 260 -4.01 18.95 -3.61
CA LYS A 260 -3.49 20.12 -2.88
C LYS A 260 -4.21 20.41 -1.54
N LYS A 261 -5.48 20.01 -1.43
CA LYS A 261 -6.25 20.14 -0.17
C LYS A 261 -5.73 19.25 0.95
N LEU A 262 -5.07 18.15 0.61
CA LEU A 262 -4.56 17.15 1.55
C LEU A 262 -3.06 17.26 1.77
N THR A 263 -2.33 18.03 0.94
CA THR A 263 -0.87 18.13 0.99
C THR A 263 -0.33 18.35 2.40
N LEU A 264 -0.83 19.35 3.12
CA LEU A 264 -0.37 19.64 4.48
C LEU A 264 -0.63 18.48 5.46
N ARG A 265 -1.78 17.80 5.32
CA ARG A 265 -2.12 16.64 6.17
C ARG A 265 -1.21 15.45 5.89
N ILE A 266 -0.91 15.22 4.61
CA ILE A 266 0.00 14.15 4.19
C ILE A 266 1.43 14.45 4.65
N LEU A 267 1.91 15.69 4.50
CA LEU A 267 3.22 16.10 4.99
C LEU A 267 3.29 15.99 6.52
N ALA A 268 2.24 16.36 7.25
CA ALA A 268 2.16 16.21 8.70
C ALA A 268 2.24 14.73 9.14
N LEU A 269 1.58 13.82 8.42
CA LEU A 269 1.73 12.37 8.65
C LEU A 269 3.16 11.89 8.39
N ILE A 270 3.83 12.38 7.34
CA ILE A 270 5.23 12.00 7.09
C ILE A 270 6.13 12.55 8.21
N GLN A 271 5.86 13.77 8.69
CA GLN A 271 6.57 14.38 9.82
C GLN A 271 6.37 13.61 11.13
N SER A 272 5.18 13.06 11.40
CA SER A 272 4.95 12.27 12.63
C SER A 272 5.81 11.01 12.68
N PHE A 273 6.29 10.52 11.54
CA PHE A 273 7.25 9.40 11.45
C PHE A 273 8.70 9.87 11.26
N GLY A 274 8.98 11.14 11.54
CA GLY A 274 10.26 11.78 11.25
C GLY A 274 11.48 11.12 11.88
N GLU A 275 11.38 10.68 13.13
CA GLU A 275 12.47 9.98 13.82
C GLU A 275 12.84 8.66 13.14
N ILE A 276 11.84 7.94 12.64
CA ILE A 276 12.02 6.67 11.93
C ILE A 276 12.76 6.92 10.62
N PHE A 277 12.31 7.89 9.82
CA PHE A 277 12.97 8.22 8.56
C PHE A 277 14.38 8.75 8.76
N GLN A 278 14.61 9.63 9.74
CA GLN A 278 15.95 10.13 10.06
C GLN A 278 16.90 8.99 10.43
N GLN A 279 16.43 8.04 11.23
CA GLN A 279 17.24 6.90 11.63
C GLN A 279 17.56 5.97 10.46
N LEU A 280 16.60 5.67 9.60
CA LEU A 280 16.81 4.85 8.40
C LEU A 280 17.78 5.52 7.42
N VAL A 281 17.66 6.84 7.22
CA VAL A 281 18.58 7.62 6.39
C VAL A 281 19.98 7.62 6.99
N ARG A 282 20.12 7.89 8.29
CA ARG A 282 21.41 7.90 8.99
C ARG A 282 22.11 6.54 8.93
N ALA A 283 21.35 5.46 9.05
CA ALA A 283 21.85 4.10 8.95
C ALA A 283 22.12 3.65 7.49
N GLY A 284 21.78 4.47 6.49
CA GLY A 284 21.98 4.15 5.08
C GLY A 284 21.10 2.99 4.59
N VAL A 285 19.96 2.75 5.22
CA VAL A 285 19.08 1.62 4.91
C VAL A 285 18.08 1.99 3.82
N ALA A 286 18.32 1.50 2.60
CA ALA A 286 17.35 1.62 1.51
C ALA A 286 16.19 0.63 1.68
N CYS A 287 14.98 1.09 1.98
CA CYS A 287 13.78 0.25 2.15
C CYS A 287 12.55 0.95 1.54
N ASN A 288 11.50 0.17 1.23
CA ASN A 288 10.34 0.66 0.46
C ASN A 288 9.65 1.85 1.12
N CYS A 289 9.32 1.79 2.42
CA CYS A 289 8.68 2.90 3.11
C CYS A 289 9.48 4.22 3.01
N LEU A 290 10.80 4.16 3.08
CA LEU A 290 11.65 5.35 2.92
C LEU A 290 11.62 5.88 1.49
N GLU A 291 11.68 5.01 0.49
CA GLU A 291 11.57 5.40 -0.93
C GLU A 291 10.19 5.97 -1.27
N THR A 292 9.11 5.40 -0.72
CA THR A 292 7.74 5.89 -0.90
C THR A 292 7.57 7.27 -0.26
N ALA A 293 8.06 7.47 0.97
CA ALA A 293 8.04 8.79 1.62
C ALA A 293 8.83 9.83 0.82
N ARG A 294 10.03 9.49 0.34
CA ARG A 294 10.84 10.33 -0.56
C ARG A 294 10.08 10.71 -1.82
N ALA A 295 9.45 9.73 -2.47
CA ALA A 295 8.69 9.95 -3.69
C ALA A 295 7.52 10.93 -3.47
N ILE A 296 6.77 10.76 -2.39
CA ILE A 296 5.64 11.66 -2.06
C ILE A 296 6.14 13.08 -1.83
N VAL A 297 7.14 13.28 -0.95
CA VAL A 297 7.67 14.62 -0.64
C VAL A 297 8.24 15.29 -1.89
N TYR A 298 8.95 14.53 -2.72
CA TYR A 298 9.49 15.04 -3.98
C TYR A 298 8.38 15.44 -4.96
N GLU A 299 7.41 14.57 -5.20
CA GLU A 299 6.28 14.82 -6.10
C GLU A 299 5.46 16.04 -5.66
N VAL A 300 5.19 16.16 -4.37
CA VAL A 300 4.53 17.34 -3.78
C VAL A 300 5.35 18.59 -4.03
N SER A 301 6.67 18.56 -3.76
CA SER A 301 7.54 19.74 -3.90
C SER A 301 7.67 20.24 -5.35
N VAL A 302 7.61 19.33 -6.32
CA VAL A 302 7.69 19.67 -7.75
C VAL A 302 6.37 20.23 -8.28
N ASN A 303 5.24 19.78 -7.74
CA ASN A 303 3.92 20.14 -8.25
C ASN A 303 3.20 21.25 -7.44
N ASP A 304 3.73 21.63 -6.27
CA ASP A 304 3.18 22.71 -5.45
C ASP A 304 4.27 23.59 -4.82
N GLU A 305 4.67 24.64 -5.53
CA GLU A 305 5.70 25.58 -5.07
C GLU A 305 5.33 26.28 -3.75
N SER A 306 4.03 26.43 -3.46
CA SER A 306 3.57 27.13 -2.25
C SER A 306 3.92 26.41 -0.94
N ILE A 307 4.30 25.12 -1.03
CA ILE A 307 4.62 24.28 0.12
C ILE A 307 6.14 24.12 0.33
N ILE A 308 6.95 24.68 -0.56
CA ILE A 308 8.41 24.55 -0.53
C ILE A 308 8.99 25.06 0.79
N ASP A 309 8.56 26.25 1.24
CA ASP A 309 9.04 26.83 2.50
C ASP A 309 8.67 25.97 3.72
N ALA A 310 7.49 25.33 3.69
CA ALA A 310 7.07 24.41 4.74
C ALA A 310 7.91 23.12 4.75
N ILE A 311 8.24 22.58 3.56
CA ILE A 311 9.14 21.43 3.42
C ILE A 311 10.56 21.78 3.88
N ASP A 312 11.08 22.95 3.49
CA ASP A 312 12.45 23.37 3.82
C ASP A 312 12.62 23.83 5.27
N GLY A 313 11.53 24.28 5.89
CA GLY A 313 11.47 24.58 7.32
C GLY A 313 11.56 23.34 8.21
N ASP A 314 11.28 22.15 7.68
CA ASP A 314 11.34 20.88 8.40
C ASP A 314 12.58 20.05 8.01
N ASN A 315 13.33 19.59 9.02
CA ASN A 315 14.57 18.85 8.79
C ASN A 315 14.35 17.51 8.07
N VAL A 316 13.30 16.76 8.42
CA VAL A 316 12.98 15.45 7.85
C VAL A 316 12.53 15.62 6.42
N LEU A 317 11.55 16.49 6.18
CA LEU A 317 10.97 16.68 4.85
C LEU A 317 12.01 17.20 3.87
N ARG A 318 12.82 18.18 4.28
CA ARG A 318 13.95 18.66 3.49
C ARG A 318 14.94 17.55 3.15
N GLN A 319 15.32 16.71 4.12
CA GLN A 319 16.25 15.60 3.90
C GLN A 319 15.68 14.58 2.91
N LEU A 320 14.40 14.21 3.06
CA LEU A 320 13.71 13.31 2.14
C LEU A 320 13.67 13.88 0.71
N ARG A 321 13.34 15.17 0.56
CA ARG A 321 13.33 15.86 -0.75
C ARG A 321 14.70 15.85 -1.42
N VAL A 322 15.75 16.23 -0.69
CA VAL A 322 17.12 16.30 -1.22
C VAL A 322 17.60 14.90 -1.63
N SER A 323 17.44 13.89 -0.78
CA SER A 323 17.82 12.51 -1.10
C SER A 323 17.11 11.96 -2.33
N ALA A 324 15.83 12.31 -2.54
CA ALA A 324 15.09 11.93 -3.74
C ALA A 324 15.68 12.56 -5.01
N SER A 325 16.04 13.85 -4.94
CA SER A 325 16.63 14.59 -6.06
C SER A 325 18.00 14.05 -6.46
N GLU A 326 18.84 13.67 -5.50
CA GLU A 326 20.17 13.09 -5.73
C GLU A 326 20.08 11.70 -6.42
N GLY A 327 19.10 10.89 -6.04
CA GLY A 327 18.84 9.59 -6.67
C GLY A 327 18.36 9.67 -8.13
N LEU A 328 17.75 10.79 -8.53
CA LEU A 328 17.37 11.06 -9.93
C LEU A 328 18.57 11.54 -10.76
N VAL A 329 19.50 12.28 -10.17
CA VAL A 329 20.73 12.74 -10.83
C VAL A 329 21.69 11.56 -11.08
N SER A 330 21.71 10.54 -10.22
CA SER A 330 22.54 9.34 -10.42
C SER A 330 21.97 8.34 -11.45
N LYS A 331 20.71 8.49 -11.88
CA LYS A 331 20.04 7.64 -12.88
C LYS A 331 20.09 8.19 -14.31
N LYS A 332 20.74 9.34 -14.57
CA LYS A 332 21.14 9.69 -15.94
C LYS A 332 22.20 8.68 -16.41
N PRO A 333 22.14 8.17 -17.65
CA PRO A 333 23.23 7.35 -18.16
C PRO A 333 24.49 8.19 -18.05
N LYS A 334 25.51 7.67 -17.35
CA LYS A 334 26.87 8.19 -17.49
C LYS A 334 27.21 8.06 -18.96
N SER A 335 26.98 9.13 -19.72
CA SER A 335 27.57 9.30 -21.04
C SER A 335 29.05 9.05 -20.84
N ALA A 336 29.55 8.03 -21.52
CA ALA A 336 30.95 7.65 -21.50
C ALA A 336 31.79 8.90 -21.78
N GLN A 337 32.35 9.51 -20.75
CA GLN A 337 33.53 10.33 -20.90
C GLN A 337 34.67 9.33 -21.08
N ILE A 338 34.92 9.03 -22.35
CA ILE A 338 36.16 8.46 -22.82
C ILE A 338 37.26 9.37 -22.28
N ASN A 339 38.07 8.82 -21.37
CA ASN A 339 39.35 9.37 -20.98
C ASN A 339 40.20 9.56 -22.24
N ALA A 340 40.34 10.81 -22.69
CA ALA A 340 41.50 11.23 -23.48
C ALA A 340 42.44 11.96 -22.53
N ASN A 341 43.38 11.20 -21.96
CA ASN A 341 44.66 11.62 -21.39
C ASN A 341 44.71 12.94 -20.58
N SER A 342 44.79 12.82 -19.26
CA SER A 342 45.70 13.68 -18.50
C SER A 342 46.48 12.82 -17.49
N SER A 343 47.78 13.09 -17.46
CA SER A 343 48.84 12.29 -16.87
C SER A 343 48.88 12.36 -15.34
N PHE A 344 49.12 11.20 -14.72
CA PHE A 344 50.17 10.96 -13.72
C PHE A 344 50.28 11.93 -12.51
N ALA A 345 49.87 11.47 -11.33
CA ALA A 345 50.76 11.17 -10.19
C ALA A 345 49.95 10.84 -8.91
N ALA A 346 50.28 9.71 -8.28
CA ALA A 346 49.70 9.26 -7.01
C ALA A 346 50.22 10.09 -5.80
N PRO A 347 49.44 10.21 -4.70
CA PRO A 347 49.88 10.91 -3.50
C PRO A 347 50.73 10.00 -2.59
N ARG A 348 51.97 10.40 -2.28
CA ARG A 348 52.79 9.80 -1.21
C ARG A 348 53.06 10.83 -0.10
N GLN A 349 52.38 10.59 1.01
CA GLN A 349 52.72 10.82 2.43
C GLN A 349 53.77 11.88 2.86
N LEU A 350 53.28 12.79 3.74
CA LEU A 350 53.71 13.13 5.12
C LEU A 350 55.14 13.67 5.44
N PHE A 351 55.12 14.73 6.28
CA PHE A 351 56.20 15.38 7.06
C PHE A 351 57.21 16.22 6.24
N SER A 352 57.84 17.29 6.72
CA SER A 352 57.75 18.21 7.86
C SER A 352 58.90 19.21 7.62
N THR A 353 58.67 20.50 7.90
CA THR A 353 59.66 21.50 8.36
C THR A 353 61.02 21.64 7.62
N LEU A 354 61.26 22.81 7.05
CA LEU A 354 62.25 23.81 7.51
C LEU A 354 62.56 24.82 6.39
N LEU A 355 62.32 26.10 6.67
CA LEU A 355 63.03 27.27 6.12
C LEU A 355 64.53 27.20 6.48
N PRO A 356 65.45 28.12 6.06
CA PRO A 356 65.38 29.25 5.12
C PRO A 356 66.58 29.29 4.12
N VAL A 357 66.61 30.26 3.20
CA VAL A 357 67.50 31.45 3.12
C VAL A 357 67.03 32.32 1.96
#